data_AF-A0A973GEA7-F1
#
_entry.id   AF-A0A973GEA7-F1
#
_cell.length_a   1.000
_cell.length_b   1.000
_cell.length_c   1.000
_cell.angle_alpha   90.00
_cell.angle_beta   90.00
_cell.angle_gamma   90.00
#
_symmetry.space_group_name_H-M   'P 1'
#
loop_
_entity.id
_entity.type
_entity.pdbx_description
1 polymer ?
#
loop_
_entity_poly.entity_id
_entity_poly.type
_entity_poly.pdbx_seq_one_letter_code
_entity_poly.pdbx_strand_id
1 'polypeptide(L)'
;MIIGFQVIAAIEASYLDYRYPFSNAGRVAGYLEREKLTENVIVGYRDYSNSAVSGYLKQKQFYYPESGRYGSFVRWDNHREPVSQQYIVAQAIVQREAKNRSVIIILIEPLDPALVIAQNLKPLARFTGSVVGDEDYFLYLLK
;
A
#
# COMPACT_ATOMS: atom_id res chain seq x y z
N MET A 1 -7.16 -19.71 42.08
CA MET A 1 -7.12 -20.03 40.64
C MET A 1 -7.32 -18.74 39.84
N ILE A 2 -6.25 -17.96 39.63
CA ILE A 2 -6.35 -16.66 38.93
C ILE A 2 -5.44 -16.61 37.68
N ILE A 3 -4.50 -17.54 37.53
CA ILE A 3 -3.50 -17.52 36.45
C ILE A 3 -4.02 -18.11 35.12
N GLY A 4 -4.94 -19.08 35.16
CA GLY A 4 -5.41 -19.78 33.95
C GLY A 4 -6.29 -18.93 33.01
N PHE A 5 -7.05 -17.97 33.54
CA PHE A 5 -7.95 -17.13 32.73
C PHE A 5 -7.19 -16.05 31.94
N GLN A 6 -6.04 -15.57 32.45
CA GLN A 6 -5.25 -14.56 31.76
C GLN A 6 -4.52 -15.12 30.53
N VAL A 7 -4.14 -16.40 30.55
CA VAL A 7 -3.45 -17.05 29.42
C VAL A 7 -4.39 -17.21 28.22
N ILE A 8 -5.66 -17.56 28.45
CA ILE A 8 -6.66 -17.71 27.37
C ILE A 8 -6.98 -16.35 26.75
N ALA A 9 -7.14 -15.30 27.57
CA ALA A 9 -7.34 -13.94 27.08
C ALA A 9 -6.13 -13.42 26.28
N ALA A 10 -4.91 -13.77 26.67
CA ALA A 10 -3.70 -13.39 25.94
C ALA A 10 -3.58 -14.10 24.58
N ILE A 11 -3.98 -15.37 24.48
CA ILE A 11 -3.97 -16.12 23.22
C ILE A 11 -5.06 -15.61 22.28
N GLU A 12 -6.27 -15.35 22.78
CA GLU A 12 -7.35 -14.77 21.97
C GLU A 12 -7.02 -13.34 21.50
N ALA A 13 -6.51 -12.48 22.37
CA ALA A 13 -6.06 -11.14 21.99
C ALA A 13 -4.97 -11.21 20.92
N SER A 14 -3.99 -12.12 21.07
CA SER A 14 -2.94 -12.33 20.07
C SER A 14 -3.49 -12.88 18.74
N TYR A 15 -4.54 -13.70 18.78
CA TYR A 15 -5.17 -14.27 17.59
C TYR A 15 -6.07 -13.25 16.87
N LEU A 16 -6.77 -12.39 17.62
CA LEU A 16 -7.53 -11.26 17.09
C LEU A 16 -6.61 -10.21 16.47
N ASP A 17 -5.49 -9.89 17.11
CA ASP A 17 -4.49 -8.93 16.60
C ASP A 17 -3.80 -9.45 15.33
N TYR A 18 -3.60 -10.77 15.22
CA TYR A 18 -3.11 -11.41 14.00
C TYR A 18 -4.14 -11.44 12.86
N ARG A 19 -5.45 -11.48 13.17
CA ARG A 19 -6.51 -11.74 12.18
C ARG A 19 -7.32 -10.50 11.78
N TYR A 20 -7.32 -9.45 12.62
CA TYR A 20 -7.93 -8.16 12.33
C TYR A 20 -6.82 -7.12 12.20
N PRO A 21 -6.31 -6.86 10.99
CA PRO A 21 -5.40 -5.75 10.78
C PRO A 21 -6.12 -4.46 11.18
N PHE A 22 -5.76 -3.93 12.36
CA PHE A 22 -6.32 -2.71 12.93
C PHE A 22 -6.09 -1.48 12.01
N SER A 23 -5.22 -1.61 11.02
CA SER A 23 -4.97 -0.60 9.98
C SER A 23 -5.38 -1.07 8.58
N ASN A 24 -5.84 -0.13 7.76
CA ASN A 24 -6.14 -0.41 6.35
C ASN A 24 -4.89 -0.86 5.59
N ALA A 25 -3.68 -0.47 6.03
CA ALA A 25 -2.43 -0.95 5.46
C ALA A 25 -2.27 -2.49 5.52
N GLY A 26 -2.65 -3.11 6.65
CA GLY A 26 -2.63 -4.58 6.78
C GLY A 26 -3.70 -5.25 5.89
N ARG A 27 -4.86 -4.61 5.70
CA ARG A 27 -5.90 -5.08 4.77
C ARG A 27 -5.41 -5.06 3.32
N VAL A 28 -4.72 -3.99 2.94
CA VAL A 28 -4.07 -3.84 1.62
C VAL A 28 -3.01 -4.93 1.43
N ALA A 29 -2.10 -5.10 2.39
CA ALA A 29 -1.06 -6.13 2.32
C ALA A 29 -1.65 -7.54 2.17
N GLY A 30 -2.62 -7.89 3.01
CA GLY A 30 -3.30 -9.18 2.92
C GLY A 30 -4.07 -9.36 1.61
N TYR A 31 -4.64 -8.30 1.03
CA TYR A 31 -5.24 -8.36 -0.31
C TYR A 31 -4.20 -8.65 -1.40
N LEU A 32 -3.06 -7.95 -1.37
CA LEU A 32 -1.98 -8.17 -2.32
C LEU A 32 -1.42 -9.59 -2.26
N GLU A 33 -1.32 -10.18 -1.06
CA GLU A 33 -0.91 -11.59 -0.89
C GLU A 33 -1.96 -12.56 -1.43
N ARG A 34 -3.23 -12.40 -1.05
CA ARG A 34 -4.32 -13.30 -1.48
C ARG A 34 -4.50 -13.32 -3.00
N GLU A 35 -4.41 -12.16 -3.64
CA GLU A 35 -4.55 -12.01 -5.09
C GLU A 35 -3.26 -12.36 -5.85
N LYS A 36 -2.20 -12.82 -5.16
CA LYS A 36 -0.87 -13.12 -5.73
C LYS A 36 -0.27 -11.93 -6.49
N LEU A 37 -0.63 -10.72 -6.07
CA LEU A 37 -0.25 -9.47 -6.71
C LEU A 37 1.13 -8.98 -6.26
N THR A 38 1.73 -9.63 -5.26
CA THR A 38 3.02 -9.20 -4.69
C THR A 38 4.20 -9.32 -5.66
N GLU A 39 4.11 -10.08 -6.75
CA GLU A 39 5.19 -10.20 -7.75
C GLU A 39 5.26 -9.04 -8.75
N ASN A 40 4.20 -8.21 -8.77
CA ASN A 40 4.14 -6.99 -9.55
C ASN A 40 5.01 -5.90 -8.93
N VAL A 41 5.41 -4.93 -9.75
CA VAL A 41 6.07 -3.73 -9.25
C VAL A 41 5.03 -2.90 -8.50
N ILE A 42 5.32 -2.51 -7.27
CA ILE A 42 4.42 -1.69 -6.47
C ILE A 42 4.98 -0.27 -6.44
N VAL A 43 4.16 0.68 -6.90
CA VAL A 43 4.42 2.12 -6.81
C VAL A 43 3.55 2.67 -5.69
N GLY A 44 4.18 3.03 -4.57
CA GLY A 44 3.52 3.62 -3.43
C GLY A 44 3.59 5.14 -3.50
N TYR A 45 2.48 5.81 -3.23
CA TYR A 45 2.43 7.27 -3.11
C TYR A 45 2.14 7.72 -1.67
N ARG A 46 2.83 8.74 -1.18
CA ARG A 46 2.94 9.09 0.25
C ARG A 46 3.63 7.99 1.03
N ASP A 47 4.96 8.10 1.08
CA ASP A 47 5.87 7.14 1.70
C ASP A 47 5.43 6.76 3.13
N TYR A 48 4.90 7.71 3.90
CA TYR A 48 4.49 7.49 5.30
C TYR A 48 3.38 6.46 5.46
N SER A 49 2.30 6.55 4.68
CA SER A 49 1.19 5.58 4.72
C SER A 49 1.61 4.25 4.10
N ASN A 50 2.33 4.29 2.97
CA ASN A 50 2.70 3.07 2.25
C ASN A 50 3.83 2.27 2.89
N SER A 51 4.62 2.86 3.79
CA SER A 51 5.61 2.12 4.59
C SER A 51 4.99 1.10 5.54
N ALA A 52 3.77 1.35 6.02
CA ALA A 52 3.04 0.37 6.81
C ALA A 52 2.70 -0.87 5.95
N VAL A 53 2.28 -0.66 4.71
CA VAL A 53 1.96 -1.74 3.75
C VAL A 53 3.21 -2.57 3.43
N SER A 54 4.34 -1.92 3.13
CA SER A 54 5.61 -2.63 2.86
C SER A 54 6.13 -3.39 4.09
N GLY A 55 5.90 -2.86 5.29
CA GLY A 55 6.18 -3.53 6.56
C GLY A 55 5.42 -4.85 6.72
N TYR A 56 4.10 -4.85 6.45
CA TYR A 56 3.29 -6.07 6.47
C TYR A 56 3.71 -7.09 5.40
N LEU A 57 4.19 -6.64 4.24
CA LEU A 57 4.66 -7.51 3.15
C LEU A 57 6.09 -8.04 3.35
N LYS A 58 6.63 -8.01 4.57
CA LYS A 58 7.97 -8.53 4.92
C LYS A 58 9.09 -7.88 4.09
N GLN A 59 9.16 -6.55 4.09
CA GLN A 59 10.26 -5.76 3.52
C GLN A 59 10.36 -5.75 1.99
N LYS A 60 9.24 -5.84 1.27
CA LYS A 60 9.25 -5.59 -0.19
C LYS A 60 9.62 -4.14 -0.49
N GLN A 61 10.47 -3.97 -1.50
CA GLN A 61 10.85 -2.65 -2.00
C GLN A 61 9.75 -2.11 -2.91
N PHE A 62 9.13 -1.00 -2.49
CA PHE A 62 8.19 -0.23 -3.29
C PHE A 62 8.96 0.88 -3.99
N TYR A 63 8.55 1.25 -5.19
CA TYR A 63 9.04 2.46 -5.82
C TYR A 63 8.21 3.65 -5.32
N TYR A 64 8.90 4.68 -4.84
CA TYR A 64 8.30 5.89 -4.30
C TYR A 64 8.63 7.07 -5.24
N PRO A 65 7.64 7.60 -5.98
CA PRO A 65 7.86 8.72 -6.90
C PRO A 65 8.35 9.99 -6.20
N GLU A 66 7.96 10.22 -4.95
CA GLU A 66 8.34 11.41 -4.17
C GLU A 66 9.85 11.45 -3.87
N SER A 67 10.48 10.29 -3.68
CA SER A 67 11.92 10.16 -3.44
C SER A 67 12.70 9.64 -4.64
N GLY A 68 12.01 9.30 -5.74
CA GLY A 68 12.56 8.74 -6.98
C GLY A 68 13.30 7.41 -6.79
N ARG A 69 12.98 6.65 -5.75
CA ARG A 69 13.78 5.50 -5.29
C ARG A 69 12.93 4.33 -4.85
N TYR A 70 13.54 3.14 -4.85
CA TYR A 70 12.99 1.96 -4.21
C TYR A 70 13.28 1.95 -2.72
N GLY A 71 12.28 1.65 -1.89
CA GLY A 71 12.42 1.57 -0.42
C GLY A 71 11.39 0.67 0.22
N SER A 72 11.64 0.22 1.44
CA SER A 72 10.71 -0.57 2.25
C SER A 72 10.27 0.15 3.53
N PHE A 73 10.84 1.33 3.80
CA PHE A 73 10.58 2.16 4.96
C PHE A 73 10.69 3.64 4.57
N VAL A 74 10.02 4.48 5.35
CA VAL A 74 10.09 5.93 5.19
C VAL A 74 11.48 6.42 5.57
N ARG A 75 12.18 7.06 4.62
CA ARG A 75 13.27 7.96 4.97
C ARG A 75 12.68 9.34 5.24
N TRP A 76 12.87 9.82 6.46
CA TRP A 76 12.51 11.18 6.86
C TRP A 76 13.61 12.14 6.41
N ASP A 77 13.69 12.42 5.11
CA ASP A 77 14.57 13.44 4.55
C ASP A 77 13.76 14.64 4.00
N ASN A 78 14.40 15.81 3.92
CA ASN A 78 13.79 17.07 3.47
C ASN A 78 13.55 17.15 1.95
N HIS A 79 13.63 16.03 1.21
CA HIS A 79 13.49 15.99 -0.26
C HIS A 79 12.08 15.58 -0.73
N ARG A 80 11.06 15.63 0.14
CA ARG A 80 9.69 15.32 -0.26
C ARG A 80 9.03 16.52 -0.92
N GLU A 81 9.03 16.51 -2.24
CA GLU A 81 8.18 17.41 -3.00
C GLU A 81 6.82 16.73 -3.24
N PRO A 82 5.69 17.41 -2.96
CA PRO A 82 4.39 16.94 -3.42
C PRO A 82 4.43 16.81 -4.94
N VAL A 83 4.27 15.59 -5.46
CA VAL A 83 4.23 15.37 -6.91
C VAL A 83 2.78 15.28 -7.40
N SER A 84 2.56 15.64 -8.66
CA SER A 84 1.22 15.62 -9.24
C SER A 84 0.76 14.18 -9.52
N GLN A 85 -0.55 13.95 -9.56
CA GLN A 85 -1.10 12.65 -9.93
C GLN A 85 -0.64 12.20 -11.33
N GLN A 86 -0.48 13.14 -12.24
CA GLN A 86 0.08 12.90 -13.58
C GLN A 86 1.51 12.35 -13.49
N TYR A 87 2.34 12.92 -12.62
CA TYR A 87 3.71 12.47 -12.43
C TYR A 87 3.77 11.06 -11.83
N ILE A 88 2.91 10.74 -10.86
CA ILE A 88 2.82 9.41 -10.26
C ILE A 88 2.52 8.36 -11.32
N VAL A 89 1.51 8.62 -12.16
CA VAL A 89 1.12 7.69 -13.24
C VAL A 89 2.22 7.59 -14.29
N ALA A 90 2.87 8.70 -14.65
CA ALA A 90 4.01 8.69 -15.56
C ALA A 90 5.17 7.83 -15.03
N GLN A 91 5.51 7.96 -13.74
CA GLN A 91 6.52 7.12 -13.11
C GLN A 91 6.11 5.64 -13.07
N ALA A 92 4.84 5.34 -12.83
CA ALA A 92 4.34 3.97 -12.90
C ALA A 92 4.49 3.37 -14.30
N ILE A 93 4.25 4.15 -15.36
CA ILE A 93 4.48 3.72 -16.75
C ILE A 93 5.96 3.44 -17.01
N VAL A 94 6.85 4.33 -16.57
CA VAL A 94 8.31 4.13 -16.68
C VAL A 94 8.74 2.83 -15.97
N GLN A 95 8.23 2.57 -14.78
CA GLN A 95 8.55 1.34 -14.05
C GLN A 95 7.98 0.08 -14.72
N ARG A 96 6.77 0.18 -15.32
CA ARG A 96 6.17 -0.90 -16.10
C ARG A 96 7.08 -1.28 -17.27
N GLU A 97 7.51 -0.28 -18.04
CA GLU A 97 8.37 -0.48 -19.21
C GLU A 97 9.75 -1.00 -18.83
N ALA A 98 10.36 -0.44 -17.78
CA ALA A 98 11.69 -0.84 -17.31
C ALA A 98 11.73 -2.29 -16.78
N LYS A 99 10.63 -2.77 -16.19
CA LYS A 99 10.57 -4.12 -15.58
C LYS A 99 9.81 -5.13 -16.44
N ASN A 100 9.16 -4.69 -17.52
CA ASN A 100 8.27 -5.48 -18.37
C ASN A 100 7.27 -6.30 -17.54
N ARG A 101 6.68 -5.67 -16.52
CA ARG A 101 5.73 -6.25 -15.57
C ARG A 101 4.63 -5.27 -15.29
N SER A 102 3.43 -5.78 -15.00
CA SER A 102 2.35 -4.94 -14.53
C SER A 102 2.72 -4.23 -13.22
N VAL A 103 2.17 -3.04 -13.05
CA VAL A 103 2.45 -2.15 -11.93
C VAL A 103 1.18 -1.94 -11.12
N ILE A 104 1.31 -2.01 -9.81
CA ILE A 104 0.23 -1.68 -8.87
C ILE A 104 0.53 -0.32 -8.29
N ILE A 105 -0.42 0.60 -8.43
CA ILE A 105 -0.36 1.93 -7.87
C ILE A 105 -1.19 1.93 -6.59
N ILE A 106 -0.58 2.32 -5.48
CA ILE A 106 -1.24 2.44 -4.17
C ILE A 106 -1.23 3.90 -3.75
N LEU A 107 -2.43 4.49 -3.63
CA LEU A 107 -2.64 5.88 -3.25
C LEU A 107 -3.52 5.97 -2.00
N ILE A 108 -3.41 7.08 -1.27
CA ILE A 108 -4.32 7.38 -0.16
C ILE A 108 -5.53 8.23 -0.56
N GLU A 109 -5.56 8.65 -1.82
CA GLU A 109 -6.63 9.44 -2.43
C GLU A 109 -6.96 8.83 -3.81
N PRO A 110 -8.19 8.99 -4.31
CA PRO A 110 -8.53 8.49 -5.64
C PRO A 110 -7.78 9.27 -6.72
N LEU A 111 -7.38 8.57 -7.79
CA LEU A 111 -6.92 9.24 -9.01
C LEU A 111 -8.06 9.99 -9.69
N ASP A 112 -7.70 11.09 -10.37
CA ASP A 112 -8.59 11.77 -11.31
C ASP A 112 -9.18 10.75 -12.30
N PRO A 113 -10.52 10.65 -12.42
CA PRO A 113 -11.18 9.76 -13.38
C PRO A 113 -10.68 9.95 -14.81
N ALA A 114 -10.31 11.17 -15.22
CA ALA A 114 -9.76 11.43 -16.54
C ALA A 114 -8.42 10.70 -16.76
N LEU A 115 -7.56 10.64 -15.73
CA LEU A 115 -6.28 9.90 -15.79
C LEU A 115 -6.50 8.39 -15.82
N VAL A 116 -7.48 7.90 -15.06
CA VAL A 116 -7.84 6.47 -15.03
C VAL A 116 -8.26 6.00 -16.42
N ILE A 117 -9.12 6.78 -17.10
CA ILE A 117 -9.59 6.47 -18.44
C ILE A 117 -8.47 6.62 -19.47
N ALA A 118 -7.72 7.73 -19.44
CA ALA A 118 -6.67 8.02 -20.41
C ALA A 118 -5.56 6.96 -20.42
N GLN A 119 -5.23 6.40 -19.26
CA GLN A 119 -4.15 5.41 -19.09
C GLN A 119 -4.68 3.97 -18.94
N ASN A 120 -5.98 3.75 -19.15
CA ASN A 120 -6.64 2.44 -19.02
C ASN A 120 -6.31 1.72 -17.70
N LEU A 121 -6.28 2.46 -16.60
CA LEU A 121 -5.99 1.93 -15.27
C LEU A 121 -7.20 1.14 -14.77
N LYS A 122 -6.97 -0.10 -14.31
CA LYS A 122 -8.04 -0.92 -13.74
C LYS A 122 -8.10 -0.71 -12.22
N PRO A 123 -9.21 -0.19 -11.65
CA PRO A 123 -9.37 -0.14 -10.21
C PRO A 123 -9.44 -1.58 -9.66
N LEU A 124 -8.62 -1.88 -8.65
CA LEU A 124 -8.56 -3.20 -8.03
C LEU A 124 -9.42 -3.27 -6.77
N ALA A 125 -9.15 -2.36 -5.84
CA ALA A 125 -9.78 -2.33 -4.53
C ALA A 125 -9.71 -0.94 -3.93
N ARG A 126 -10.67 -0.66 -3.05
CA ARG A 126 -10.67 0.52 -2.19
C ARG A 126 -10.88 0.05 -0.75
N PHE A 127 -10.01 0.50 0.14
CA PHE A 127 -10.09 0.22 1.57
C PHE A 127 -10.41 1.54 2.26
N THR A 128 -11.68 1.72 2.59
CA THR A 128 -12.15 2.91 3.34
C THR A 128 -12.55 2.55 4.77
N GLY A 129 -12.61 3.57 5.63
CA GLY A 129 -13.20 3.46 6.96
C GLY A 129 -12.21 3.05 8.05
N SER A 130 -10.98 3.57 7.98
CA SER A 130 -10.04 3.44 9.09
C SER A 130 -10.57 4.16 10.34
N VAL A 131 -10.39 3.54 11.50
CA VAL A 131 -10.75 4.12 12.81
C VAL A 131 -9.93 5.40 13.09
N VAL A 132 -8.71 5.45 12.54
CA VAL A 132 -7.88 6.66 12.44
C VAL A 132 -8.16 7.28 11.08
N GLY A 133 -8.88 8.40 11.02
CA GLY A 133 -9.55 8.95 9.82
C GLY A 133 -8.69 9.41 8.64
N ASP A 134 -7.43 8.98 8.52
CA ASP A 134 -6.46 9.43 7.50
C ASP A 134 -5.79 8.28 6.71
N GLU A 135 -6.40 7.09 6.66
CA GLU A 135 -5.79 5.91 6.02
C GLU A 135 -6.72 5.18 5.04
N ASP A 136 -7.44 5.91 4.20
CA ASP A 136 -8.13 5.28 3.06
C ASP A 136 -7.09 4.90 1.99
N TYR A 137 -7.21 3.71 1.38
CA TYR A 137 -6.30 3.25 0.32
C TYR A 137 -7.06 2.94 -0.96
N PHE A 138 -6.49 3.37 -2.09
CA PHE A 138 -7.01 3.17 -3.43
C PHE A 138 -5.96 2.44 -4.28
N LEU A 139 -6.32 1.28 -4.81
CA LEU A 139 -5.43 0.43 -5.59
C LEU A 139 -5.85 0.43 -7.06
N TYR A 140 -4.88 0.65 -7.93
CA TYR A 140 -5.05 0.60 -9.38
C TYR A 140 -4.00 -0.32 -10.00
N LEU A 141 -4.41 -1.07 -11.02
CA LEU A 141 -3.54 -1.92 -11.83
C LEU A 141 -3.28 -1.24 -13.18
N LEU A 142 -2.01 -1.03 -13.47
CA LEU A 142 -1.51 -0.71 -14.79
C LEU A 142 -0.94 -2.00 -15.39
N LYS A 143 -1.58 -2.51 -16.45
CA LYS A 143 -1.14 -3.73 -17.12
C LYS A 143 0.03 -3.47 -18.07
#